data_AF-A0A368GP90-F1
#
_entry.id   AF-A0A368GP90-F1
#
_cell.length_a   1.000
_cell.length_b   1.000
_cell.length_c   1.000
_cell.angle_alpha   90.00
_cell.angle_beta   90.00
_cell.angle_gamma   90.00
#
_symmetry.space_group_name_H-M   'P 1'
#
loop_
_entity.id
_entity.type
_entity.pdbx_description
1 polymer ?
#
loop_
_entity_poly.entity_id
_entity_poly.type
_entity_poly.pdbx_seq_one_letter_code
_entity_poly.pdbx_strand_id
1 'polypeptide(L)'
;MAHKRALEALDRTLQDIRENNRLMGGTVLPLAGYFRQTLPVIPRATPADELNACLKASYLWRHVRKMTLTTNMRVHLQGDSSAQSFAQQQLRVGDGDFPVDPDTDLISFPSDFCNLTESPEELNNQSLSRHY
;
A
#
# COMPACT_ATOMS: atom_id res chain seq x y z
N MET A 1 -7.89 -1.97 0.97
CA MET A 1 -7.28 -3.24 1.45
C MET A 1 -8.36 -4.28 1.77
N ALA A 2 -8.03 -5.57 1.68
CA ALA A 2 -8.96 -6.64 2.07
C ALA A 2 -9.05 -6.78 3.61
N HIS A 3 -10.27 -7.02 4.11
CA HIS A 3 -10.52 -7.30 5.52
C HIS A 3 -10.04 -8.73 5.87
N LYS A 4 -9.46 -8.95 7.06
CA LYS A 4 -8.88 -10.26 7.46
C LYS A 4 -9.83 -11.43 7.30
N ARG A 5 -11.11 -11.21 7.64
CA ARG A 5 -12.20 -12.19 7.52
C ARG A 5 -12.33 -12.78 6.10
N ALA A 6 -11.99 -12.03 5.05
CA ALA A 6 -12.01 -12.56 3.69
C ALA A 6 -10.95 -13.66 3.49
N LEU A 7 -9.73 -13.44 4.02
CA LEU A 7 -8.66 -14.44 3.98
C LEU A 7 -8.92 -15.61 4.91
N GLU A 8 -9.53 -15.38 6.07
CA GLU A 8 -9.94 -16.44 7.01
C GLU A 8 -11.10 -17.29 6.46
N ALA A 9 -12.01 -16.67 5.70
CA ALA A 9 -13.05 -17.39 4.98
C ALA A 9 -12.42 -18.23 3.86
N LEU A 10 -11.50 -17.66 3.08
CA LEU A 10 -10.78 -18.38 2.04
C LEU A 10 -10.02 -19.60 2.58
N ASP A 11 -9.35 -19.46 3.73
CA ASP A 11 -8.65 -20.56 4.41
C ASP A 11 -9.59 -21.74 4.69
N ARG A 12 -10.74 -21.46 5.33
CA ARG A 12 -11.76 -22.47 5.64
C ARG A 12 -12.34 -23.08 4.38
N THR A 13 -12.70 -22.26 3.39
CA THR A 13 -13.25 -22.74 2.11
C THR A 13 -12.29 -23.66 1.38
N LEU A 14 -10.97 -23.36 1.38
CA LEU A 14 -9.98 -24.22 0.76
C LEU A 14 -9.74 -25.52 1.55
N GLN A 15 -9.86 -25.49 2.88
CA GLN A 15 -9.80 -26.70 3.70
C GLN A 15 -10.98 -27.62 3.39
N ASP A 16 -12.19 -27.05 3.30
CA ASP A 16 -13.43 -27.79 3.01
C ASP A 16 -13.40 -28.40 1.60
N ILE A 17 -13.11 -27.60 0.57
CA ILE A 17 -13.09 -28.07 -0.83
C ILE A 17 -12.03 -29.14 -1.07
N ARG A 18 -10.90 -29.08 -0.35
CA ARG A 18 -9.78 -30.01 -0.52
C ARG A 18 -9.79 -31.17 0.46
N GLU A 19 -10.78 -31.22 1.36
CA GLU A 19 -10.84 -32.19 2.46
C GLU A 19 -9.51 -32.30 3.23
N ASN A 20 -8.88 -31.14 3.47
CA ASN A 20 -7.53 -31.07 4.02
C ASN A 20 -7.40 -29.92 5.02
N ASN A 21 -7.25 -30.25 6.30
CA ASN A 21 -7.20 -29.28 7.41
C ASN A 21 -5.88 -28.50 7.52
N ARG A 22 -4.95 -28.63 6.56
CA ARG A 22 -3.77 -27.76 6.49
C ARG A 22 -4.19 -26.35 6.06
N LEU A 23 -3.42 -25.34 6.46
CA LEU A 23 -3.62 -23.95 6.03
C LEU A 23 -3.81 -23.84 4.52
N MET A 24 -4.83 -23.10 4.10
CA MET A 24 -5.29 -22.90 2.73
C MET A 24 -5.55 -24.22 2.00
N GLY A 25 -6.01 -25.25 2.71
CA GLY A 25 -6.17 -26.60 2.19
C GLY A 25 -4.85 -27.27 1.76
N GLY A 26 -3.71 -26.74 2.20
CA GLY A 26 -2.38 -27.10 1.73
C GLY A 26 -1.95 -26.39 0.43
N THR A 27 -2.63 -25.31 0.03
CA THR A 27 -2.28 -24.49 -1.14
C THR A 27 -1.32 -23.37 -0.75
N VAL A 28 -0.37 -23.05 -1.61
CA VAL A 28 0.44 -21.84 -1.46
C VAL A 28 -0.36 -20.64 -1.97
N LEU A 29 -0.62 -19.67 -1.10
CA LEU A 29 -1.29 -18.42 -1.45
C LEU A 29 -0.27 -17.28 -1.55
N PRO A 30 0.07 -16.81 -2.76
CA PRO A 30 0.88 -15.60 -2.91
C PRO A 30 0.03 -14.38 -2.58
N LEU A 31 0.51 -13.56 -1.65
CA LEU A 31 -0.06 -12.27 -1.32
C LEU A 31 0.87 -11.18 -1.83
N ALA A 32 0.33 -10.25 -2.62
CA ALA A 32 1.04 -9.06 -3.07
C ALA A 32 0.29 -7.82 -2.57
N GLY A 33 1.04 -6.86 -2.04
CA GLY A 33 0.45 -5.63 -1.54
C GLY A 33 1.51 -4.70 -0.96
N TYR A 34 1.14 -3.42 -0.84
CA TYR A 34 1.98 -2.40 -0.26
C TYR A 34 1.44 -2.05 1.14
N PHE A 35 2.13 -2.51 2.19
CA PHE A 35 1.67 -2.35 3.58
C PHE A 35 1.79 -0.93 4.13
N ARG A 36 2.45 -0.02 3.40
CA ARG A 36 2.48 1.42 3.70
C ARG A 36 1.29 2.17 3.08
N GLN A 37 0.36 1.44 2.44
CA GLN A 37 -0.91 1.99 1.95
C GLN A 37 -1.95 2.06 3.08
N THR A 38 -3.10 2.67 2.78
CA THR A 38 -4.25 2.82 3.68
C THR A 38 -4.77 1.50 4.23
N LEU A 39 -5.08 1.50 5.53
CA LEU A 39 -5.74 0.40 6.25
C LEU A 39 -7.07 0.00 5.58
N PRO A 40 -7.65 -1.18 5.89
CA PRO A 40 -8.99 -1.52 5.44
C PRO A 40 -9.99 -0.44 5.86
N VAL A 41 -10.69 0.14 4.89
CA VAL A 41 -11.71 1.16 5.14
C VAL A 41 -12.95 0.49 5.69
N ILE A 42 -13.35 0.86 6.91
CA ILE A 42 -14.58 0.38 7.54
C ILE A 42 -15.44 1.60 7.89
N PRO A 43 -16.65 1.74 7.30
CA PRO A 43 -17.50 2.90 7.58
C PRO A 43 -17.84 3.01 9.07
N ARG A 44 -17.66 4.20 9.65
CA ARG A 44 -17.98 4.53 11.06
C ARG A 44 -17.21 3.70 12.09
N ALA A 45 -16.06 3.16 11.70
CA ALA A 45 -15.22 2.35 12.56
C ALA A 45 -14.31 3.21 13.43
N THR A 46 -13.92 2.66 14.58
CA THR A 46 -12.84 3.24 15.39
C THR A 46 -11.47 2.84 14.82
N PRO A 47 -10.39 3.55 15.16
CA PRO A 47 -9.03 3.11 14.79
C PRO A 47 -8.71 1.68 15.25
N ALA A 48 -9.26 1.24 16.40
CA ALA A 48 -9.10 -0.12 16.89
C ALA A 48 -9.77 -1.16 15.98
N ASP A 49 -10.94 -0.83 15.43
CA ASP A 49 -11.66 -1.69 14.48
C ASP A 49 -10.89 -1.84 13.16
N GLU A 50 -10.30 -0.76 12.65
CA GLU A 50 -9.47 -0.78 11.44
C GLU A 50 -8.22 -1.64 11.62
N LEU A 51 -7.53 -1.50 12.76
CA LEU A 51 -6.41 -2.35 13.12
C LEU A 51 -6.83 -3.82 13.26
N ASN A 52 -7.98 -4.08 13.88
CA ASN A 52 -8.51 -5.42 14.03
C ASN A 52 -8.93 -6.05 12.69
N ALA A 53 -9.31 -5.24 11.70
CA ALA A 53 -9.61 -5.71 10.35
C ALA A 53 -8.38 -6.05 9.51
N CYS A 54 -7.20 -5.58 9.90
CA CYS A 54 -5.96 -5.85 9.17
C CYS A 54 -5.59 -7.32 9.21
N LEU A 55 -4.94 -7.80 8.13
CA LEU A 55 -4.39 -9.16 8.07
C LEU A 55 -3.46 -9.46 9.25
N LYS A 56 -2.71 -8.45 9.74
CA LYS A 56 -1.81 -8.58 10.90
C LYS A 56 -2.53 -9.02 12.18
N ALA A 57 -3.84 -8.75 12.30
CA ALA A 57 -4.68 -9.16 13.43
C ALA A 57 -5.37 -10.52 13.21
N SER A 58 -5.06 -11.23 12.12
CA SER A 58 -5.56 -12.58 11.85
C SER A 58 -4.66 -13.65 12.46
N TYR A 59 -5.23 -14.81 12.80
CA TYR A 59 -4.43 -15.97 13.17
C TYR A 59 -3.49 -16.42 12.05
N LEU A 60 -3.85 -16.16 10.78
CA LEU A 60 -3.08 -16.50 9.59
C LEU A 60 -1.73 -15.77 9.53
N TRP A 61 -1.63 -14.57 10.12
CA TRP A 61 -0.45 -13.71 10.00
C TRP A 61 0.84 -14.40 10.46
N ARG A 62 0.77 -15.21 11.52
CA ARG A 62 1.93 -15.95 12.06
C ARG A 62 2.55 -16.94 11.07
N HIS A 63 1.80 -17.31 10.03
CA HIS A 63 2.22 -18.26 8.99
C HIS A 63 2.64 -17.57 7.69
N VAL A 64 2.47 -16.24 7.59
CA VAL A 64 2.85 -15.47 6.41
C VAL A 64 4.36 -15.31 6.37
N ARG A 65 4.98 -15.78 5.28
CA ARG A 65 6.38 -15.48 4.98
C ARG A 65 6.45 -14.15 4.25
N LYS A 66 7.21 -13.21 4.81
CA LYS A 66 7.39 -11.87 4.25
C LYS A 66 8.57 -11.86 3.29
N MET A 67 8.34 -11.36 2.08
CA MET A 67 9.37 -11.07 1.08
C MET A 67 9.20 -9.62 0.63
N THR A 68 10.28 -8.87 0.59
CA THR A 68 10.26 -7.44 0.25
C THR A 68 10.92 -7.23 -1.10
N LEU A 69 10.22 -6.56 -2.02
CA LEU A 69 10.81 -6.07 -3.26
C LEU A 69 11.45 -4.71 -3.00
N THR A 70 12.73 -4.57 -3.32
CA THR A 70 13.53 -3.35 -3.03
C THR A 70 13.81 -2.50 -4.26
N THR A 71 13.65 -3.07 -5.46
CA THR A 71 13.98 -2.39 -6.72
C THR A 71 12.71 -1.89 -7.39
N ASN A 72 12.61 -0.57 -7.57
CA ASN A 72 11.57 0.03 -8.41
C ASN A 72 11.95 -0.16 -9.89
N MET A 73 11.44 -1.22 -10.50
CA MET A 73 11.74 -1.57 -11.89
C MET A 73 11.29 -0.49 -12.89
N ARG A 74 10.24 0.29 -12.59
CA ARG A 74 9.79 1.38 -13.47
C ARG A 74 10.88 2.45 -13.61
N VAL A 75 11.44 2.89 -12.48
CA VAL A 75 12.55 3.85 -12.46
C VAL A 75 13.80 3.22 -13.07
N HIS A 76 14.13 1.98 -12.69
CA HIS A 76 15.35 1.31 -13.14
C HIS A 76 15.41 1.14 -14.67
N LEU A 77 14.28 0.83 -15.32
CA LEU A 77 14.23 0.60 -16.77
C LEU A 77 14.16 1.91 -17.57
N GLN A 78 13.56 2.96 -17.02
CA GLN A 78 13.38 4.24 -17.74
C GLN A 78 14.58 5.19 -17.58
N GLY A 79 15.42 5.00 -16.57
CA GLY A 79 16.62 5.84 -16.34
C GLY A 79 16.32 7.30 -16.00
N ASP A 80 15.07 7.63 -15.68
CA ASP A 80 14.64 8.99 -15.39
C ASP A 80 15.02 9.37 -13.95
N SER A 81 15.97 10.31 -13.83
CA SER A 81 16.46 10.82 -12.55
C SER A 81 15.36 11.53 -11.75
N SER A 82 14.40 12.16 -12.41
CA SER A 82 13.26 12.82 -11.74
C SER A 82 12.31 11.79 -11.15
N ALA A 83 12.00 10.71 -11.89
CA ALA A 83 11.23 9.58 -11.39
C ALA A 83 11.92 8.87 -10.22
N GLN A 84 13.27 8.79 -10.24
CA GLN A 84 14.04 8.25 -9.12
C GLN A 84 13.92 9.12 -7.87
N SER A 85 14.09 10.44 -8.01
CA SER A 85 13.93 11.38 -6.89
C SER A 85 12.53 11.29 -6.28
N PHE A 86 11.49 11.33 -7.12
CA PHE A 86 10.11 11.23 -6.70
C PHE A 86 9.79 9.90 -6.00
N ALA A 87 10.30 8.78 -6.52
CA ALA A 87 10.13 7.47 -5.88
C ALA A 87 10.76 7.43 -4.48
N GLN A 88 11.92 8.05 -4.28
CA GLN A 88 12.55 8.16 -2.96
C GLN A 88 11.73 9.05 -2.01
N GLN A 89 11.22 10.18 -2.50
CA GLN A 89 10.33 11.04 -1.72
C GLN A 89 9.06 10.27 -1.28
N GLN A 90 8.41 9.52 -2.19
CA GLN A 90 7.25 8.68 -1.85
C GLN A 90 7.57 7.60 -0.80
N LEU A 91 8.74 6.97 -0.89
CA LEU A 91 9.18 5.97 0.11
C LEU A 91 9.32 6.60 1.49
N ARG A 92 9.95 7.77 1.58
CA ARG A 92 10.12 8.52 2.83
C ARG A 92 8.78 8.91 3.45
N VAL A 93 7.80 9.35 2.64
CA VAL A 93 6.43 9.63 3.14
C VAL A 93 5.81 8.37 3.72
N GLY A 94 5.90 7.25 3.01
CA GLY A 94 5.35 5.97 3.47
C GLY A 94 6.06 5.38 4.69
N ASP A 95 7.29 5.80 4.98
CA ASP A 95 8.04 5.43 6.19
C ASP A 95 7.79 6.37 7.38
N GLY A 96 7.08 7.48 7.17
CA GLY A 96 6.97 8.54 8.17
C GLY A 96 8.28 9.31 8.39
N ASP A 97 9.19 9.26 7.42
CA ASP A 97 10.51 9.93 7.46
C ASP A 97 10.44 11.35 6.85
N PHE A 98 9.45 12.11 7.31
CA PHE A 98 9.27 13.53 7.00
C PHE A 98 9.21 14.34 8.29
N PRO A 99 9.78 15.56 8.31
CA PRO A 99 9.62 16.45 9.44
C PRO A 99 8.13 16.74 9.66
N VAL A 100 7.65 16.43 10.86
CA VAL A 100 6.30 16.76 11.31
C VAL A 100 6.40 18.02 12.16
N ASP A 101 5.58 19.01 11.83
CA ASP A 101 5.41 20.20 12.63
C ASP A 101 4.73 19.84 13.97
N PRO A 102 5.34 20.15 15.12
CA PRO A 102 4.85 19.69 16.42
C PRO A 102 3.56 20.38 16.87
N ASP A 103 3.23 21.54 16.30
CA ASP A 103 2.05 22.34 16.68
C ASP A 103 0.82 21.97 15.84
N THR A 104 1.03 21.54 14.60
CA THR A 104 -0.04 21.26 13.62
C THR A 104 -0.19 19.80 13.24
N ASP A 105 0.78 18.94 13.58
CA ASP A 105 0.85 17.53 13.17
C ASP A 105 0.87 17.34 11.62
N LEU A 106 1.32 18.38 10.90
CA LEU A 106 1.42 18.39 9.44
C LEU A 106 2.84 18.14 8.96
N ILE A 107 2.96 17.50 7.80
CA ILE A 107 4.22 17.36 7.07
C ILE A 107 4.35 18.44 6.00
N SER A 108 5.58 18.93 5.78
CA SER A 108 5.89 19.83 4.67
C SER A 108 6.51 19.07 3.51
N PHE A 109 5.91 19.18 2.33
CA PHE A 109 6.48 18.61 1.11
C PHE A 109 7.58 19.51 0.52
N PRO A 110 8.63 18.92 -0.09
CA PRO A 110 9.58 19.64 -0.92
C PRO A 110 8.88 20.37 -2.06
N SER A 111 9.44 21.49 -2.51
CA SER A 111 8.88 22.27 -3.62
C SER A 111 8.84 21.52 -4.95
N ASP A 112 9.64 20.47 -5.11
CA ASP A 112 9.71 19.61 -6.29
C ASP A 112 8.84 18.34 -6.17
N PHE A 113 8.05 18.20 -5.09
CA PHE A 113 7.24 17.01 -4.85
C PHE A 113 6.02 16.92 -5.79
N CYS A 114 5.41 18.06 -6.11
CA CYS A 114 4.31 18.14 -7.06
C CYS A 114 4.34 19.46 -7.84
N ASN A 115 3.79 19.43 -9.04
CA ASN A 115 3.52 20.65 -9.79
C ASN A 115 2.16 21.17 -9.36
N LEU A 116 2.13 22.33 -8.71
CA LEU A 116 0.89 23.05 -8.46
C LEU A 116 0.40 23.65 -9.77
N THR A 117 -0.89 23.45 -10.06
CA THR A 117 -1.56 24.03 -11.22
C THR A 117 -2.63 24.99 -10.72
N GLU A 118 -2.80 26.13 -11.40
CA GLU A 118 -3.75 27.16 -10.98
C GLU A 118 -5.18 26.85 -11.43
N SER A 119 -5.36 25.93 -12.39
CA SER A 119 -6.68 25.51 -12.86
C SER A 119 -6.76 24.03 -13.26
N PRO A 120 -7.97 23.44 -13.23
CA PRO A 120 -8.21 22.09 -13.78
C PRO A 120 -7.87 21.98 -15.27
N GLU A 121 -7.99 23.07 -16.03
CA GLU A 121 -7.65 23.11 -17.47
C GLU A 121 -6.14 22.97 -17.69
N GLU A 122 -5.34 23.65 -16.87
CA GLU A 122 -3.88 23.54 -16.89
C GLU A 122 -3.43 22.10 -16.56
N LEU A 123 -4.04 21.48 -15.55
CA LEU A 123 -3.77 20.10 -15.18
C LEU A 123 -4.05 19.12 -16.33
N ASN A 124 -5.16 19.30 -17.05
CA ASN A 124 -5.51 18.47 -18.21
C ASN A 124 -4.50 18.64 -19.35
N ASN A 125 -4.07 19.86 -19.64
CA ASN A 125 -3.10 20.15 -20.69
C ASN A 125 -1.72 19.54 -20.37
N GLN A 126 -1.26 19.64 -19.13
CA GLN A 126 -0.01 19.02 -18.69
C GLN A 126 -0.08 17.49 -18.74
N SER A 127 -1.23 16.90 -18.37
CA SER A 127 -1.43 15.44 -18.39
C SER A 127 -1.42 14.86 -19.81
N LEU A 128 -2.00 15.58 -20.78
CA LEU A 128 -2.04 15.17 -22.18
C LEU A 128 -0.66 15.28 -22.87
N SER A 129 0.20 16.20 -22.44
CA SER A 129 1.55 16.39 -22.99
C SER A 129 2.56 15.28 -22.63
N ARG A 130 2.29 14.50 -21.57
CA ARG A 130 3.19 13.44 -21.07
C ARG A 130 2.98 12.07 -21.74
N HIS A 131 2.03 11.97 -22.67
CA HIS A 131 1.69 10.73 -23.38
C HIS A 131 2.16 10.68 -24.85
N TYR A 132 2.97 11.65 -25.29
CA TYR A 132 3.62 11.65 -26.61
C TYR A 132 5.14 11.77 -26.49
#